data_AF-A0AA36UGD7-F1
#
_entry.id   AF-A0AA36UGD7-F1
#
_cell.length_a   1.000
_cell.length_b   1.000
_cell.length_c   1.000
_cell.angle_alpha   90.00
_cell.angle_beta   90.00
_cell.angle_gamma   90.00
#
_symmetry.space_group_name_H-M   'P 1'
#
loop_
_entity.id
_entity.type
_entity.pdbx_description
1 polymer ?
#
loop_
_entity_poly.entity_id
_entity_poly.type
_entity_poly.pdbx_seq_one_letter_code
_entity_poly.pdbx_strand_id
1 'polypeptide(L)' 'MNPDGTTLYTFTSNDYSGLTLNQDKATKLQTVQIVRNRFTWCFSTLENRSL' A
#
# COMPACT_ATOMS: atom_id res chain seq x y z
N MET A 1 6.84 41.82 -5.97
CA MET A 1 5.47 42.16 -6.43
C MET A 1 5.44 41.88 -7.92
N ASN A 2 4.64 40.92 -8.38
CA ASN A 2 4.53 40.62 -9.81
C ASN A 2 3.70 41.73 -10.51
N PRO A 3 3.95 42.02 -11.79
CA PRO A 3 3.39 43.19 -12.48
C PRO A 3 1.90 43.08 -12.84
N ASP A 4 1.22 41.96 -12.54
CA ASP A 4 -0.18 41.69 -12.89
C ASP A 4 -1.17 41.76 -11.70
N GLY A 5 -0.70 42.04 -10.48
CA GLY A 5 -1.58 42.30 -9.35
C GLY A 5 -2.31 41.09 -8.76
N THR A 6 -1.92 39.85 -9.06
CA THR A 6 -2.49 38.70 -8.34
C THR A 6 -1.90 38.60 -6.92
N THR A 7 -2.79 38.76 -5.93
CA THR A 7 -2.55 38.58 -4.50
C THR A 7 -2.05 37.17 -4.17
N LEU A 8 -1.25 37.07 -3.10
CA LEU A 8 -0.93 35.81 -2.41
C LEU A 8 -2.22 34.99 -2.21
N TYR A 9 -2.10 33.66 -2.16
CA TYR A 9 -3.18 32.63 -2.07
C TYR A 9 -3.65 32.03 -3.40
N THR A 10 -2.87 31.06 -3.90
CA THR A 10 -3.42 29.89 -4.59
C THR A 10 -2.99 28.63 -3.85
N PHE A 11 -3.61 28.41 -2.69
CA PHE A 11 -3.79 27.07 -2.14
C PHE A 11 -4.75 26.32 -3.05
N THR A 12 -4.29 25.59 -4.05
CA THR A 12 -5.11 24.51 -4.62
C THR A 12 -4.25 23.36 -5.09
N SER A 13 -4.26 22.32 -4.27
CA SER A 13 -4.29 20.92 -4.71
C SER A 13 -3.09 20.44 -5.52
N ASN A 14 -1.92 20.43 -4.89
CA ASN A 14 -0.93 19.39 -5.18
C ASN A 14 -1.20 18.13 -4.33
N ASP A 15 -2.42 18.00 -3.80
CA ASP A 15 -3.01 16.79 -3.20
C ASP A 15 -3.31 15.71 -4.25
N TYR A 16 -2.53 15.66 -5.34
CA TYR A 16 -2.22 14.36 -5.94
C TYR A 16 -1.31 13.64 -4.94
N SER A 17 -1.97 13.11 -3.92
CA SER A 17 -1.53 12.07 -3.03
C SER A 17 -0.59 11.12 -3.79
N GLY A 18 0.72 11.41 -3.71
CA GLY A 18 1.81 10.50 -4.10
C GLY A 18 1.87 9.25 -3.21
N LEU A 19 0.73 8.91 -2.60
CA LEU A 19 0.49 7.88 -1.62
C LEU A 19 -0.33 6.75 -2.22
N THR A 20 -0.70 6.74 -3.50
CA THR A 20 -1.60 5.71 -4.03
C THR A 20 -0.90 4.64 -4.88
N LEU A 21 0.28 4.88 -5.45
CA LEU A 21 0.93 3.86 -6.29
C LEU A 21 1.85 2.89 -5.50
N ASN A 22 2.43 3.35 -4.40
CA ASN A 22 3.35 2.56 -3.58
C ASN A 22 2.65 1.84 -2.41
N GLN A 23 1.49 2.32 -1.99
CA GLN A 23 0.68 1.66 -0.96
C GLN A 23 0.20 0.28 -1.43
N ASP A 24 -0.30 0.18 -2.67
CA ASP A 24 -0.70 -1.11 -3.27
C ASP A 24 0.47 -2.09 -3.36
N LYS A 25 1.68 -1.61 -3.63
CA LYS A 25 2.86 -2.46 -3.72
C LYS A 25 3.24 -3.03 -2.35
N ALA A 26 3.15 -2.21 -1.30
CA ALA A 26 3.44 -2.60 0.07
C ALA A 26 2.36 -3.50 0.69
N THR A 27 1.07 -3.22 0.43
CA THR A 27 -0.05 -4.04 0.91
C THR A 27 -0.13 -5.38 0.19
N LYS A 28 0.15 -5.42 -1.11
CA LYS A 28 0.25 -6.69 -1.88
C LYS A 28 1.36 -7.60 -1.35
N LEU A 29 2.49 -7.03 -0.90
CA LEU A 29 3.56 -7.82 -0.29
C LEU A 29 3.11 -8.48 1.02
N GLN A 30 2.36 -7.74 1.85
CA GLN A 30 1.80 -8.26 3.10
C GLN A 30 0.78 -9.38 2.86
N THR A 31 -0.14 -9.22 1.90
CA THR A 31 -1.12 -10.27 1.56
C THR A 31 -0.43 -11.54 1.07
N VAL A 32 0.60 -11.41 0.23
CA VAL A 32 1.37 -12.57 -0.25
C VAL A 32 2.09 -13.30 0.89
N GLN A 33 2.66 -12.57 1.86
CA GLN A 33 3.28 -13.18 3.04
C GLN A 33 2.27 -13.88 3.95
N ILE A 34 1.12 -13.25 4.21
CA ILE A 34 0.05 -13.83 5.04
C ILE A 34 -0.49 -15.11 4.38
N VAL A 35 -0.76 -15.07 3.09
CA VAL A 35 -1.26 -16.22 2.33
C VAL A 35 -0.23 -17.37 2.33
N ARG A 36 1.06 -17.08 2.14
CA ARG A 36 2.13 -18.10 2.24
C ARG A 36 2.21 -18.72 3.62
N ASN A 37 2.19 -17.91 4.68
CA ASN A 37 2.22 -18.41 6.06
C ASN A 37 1.00 -19.31 6.39
N ARG A 38 -0.18 -18.92 5.90
CA ARG A 38 -1.41 -19.73 6.03
C ARG A 38 -1.31 -21.05 5.25
N PHE A 39 -0.82 -21.02 4.01
CA PHE A 39 -0.64 -22.23 3.21
C PHE A 39 0.38 -23.19 3.83
N THR A 40 1.55 -22.71 4.25
CA THR A 40 2.57 -23.55 4.91
C THR A 40 2.01 -24.20 6.17
N TRP A 41 1.27 -23.44 7.00
CA TRP A 41 0.64 -23.99 8.19
C TRP A 41 -0.36 -25.10 7.87
N CYS A 42 -1.21 -24.92 6.84
CA CYS A 42 -2.13 -25.97 6.40
C CYS A 42 -1.39 -27.27 6.07
N PHE A 43 -0.27 -27.20 5.34
CA PHE A 43 0.54 -28.39 5.02
C PHE A 43 1.17 -29.01 6.27
N SER A 44 1.70 -28.21 7.20
CA SER A 44 2.24 -28.74 8.46
C SER A 44 1.19 -29.47 9.28
N THR A 45 -0.07 -29.01 9.27
CA THR A 45 -1.18 -29.71 9.96
C THR A 45 -1.68 -30.96 9.24
N LEU A 46 -1.54 -31.01 7.91
CA LEU A 46 -1.88 -32.18 7.09
C LEU A 46 -0.80 -33.26 7.21
N GLU A 47 0.48 -32.89 7.15
CA GLU A 47 1.60 -33.82 7.37
C GLU A 47 1.63 -34.36 8.81
N ASN A 48 1.34 -33.52 9.83
CA ASN A 48 1.31 -33.97 11.22
C ASN A 48 0.07 -34.83 11.59
N ARG A 49 -0.97 -34.85 10.73
CA ARG A 49 -2.14 -35.73 10.87
C ARG A 49 -2.11 -36.96 9.96
N SER A 50 -1.19 -36.99 8.99
CA SER A 50 -0.94 -38.17 8.14
C SER A 50 -0.11 -39.18 8.93
N LEU A 51 -0.76 -39.88 9.87
CA LEU A 51 -0.26 -41.13 10.43
C LEU A 51 -0.30 -42.24 9.36
#